data_AF-A0A1J3EHA4-F1
#
_entry.id   AF-A0A1J3EHA4-F1
#
_cell.length_a   1.000
_cell.length_b   1.000
_cell.length_c   1.000
_cell.angle_alpha   90.00
_cell.angle_beta   90.00
_cell.angle_gamma   90.00
#
_symmetry.space_group_name_H-M   'P 1'
#
loop_
_entity.id
_entity.type
_entity.pdbx_description
1 polymer ?
#
loop_
_entity_poly.entity_id
_entity_poly.type
_entity_poly.pdbx_seq_one_letter_code
_entity_poly.pdbx_strand_id
1 'polypeptide(L)' 'VLHELAANKSIIINKSSKFMCEACQLGKSSRLPFSVSNFVASRPLERVHCDLWGPAPVVSVQGFRYYVIFIDNYSRFC' A
#
# COMPACT_ATOMS: atom_id res chain seq x y z
N VAL A 1 24.13 0.33 -11.04
CA VAL A 1 23.96 1.80 -11.01
C VAL A 1 24.90 2.51 -10.04
N LEU A 2 24.67 2.61 -8.72
CA LEU A 2 25.55 3.41 -7.83
C LEU A 2 27.01 2.93 -7.81
N HIS A 3 27.23 1.60 -7.77
CA HIS A 3 28.58 1.02 -7.87
C HIS A 3 29.25 1.28 -9.22
N GLU A 4 28.49 1.24 -10.32
CA GLU A 4 29.01 1.52 -11.67
C GLU A 4 29.34 3.00 -11.85
N LEU A 5 28.50 3.91 -11.35
CA LEU A 5 28.75 5.36 -11.40
C LEU A 5 30.00 5.75 -10.58
N ALA A 6 30.24 5.06 -9.47
CA ALA A 6 31.45 5.24 -8.67
C ALA A 6 32.69 4.64 -9.34
N ALA A 7 32.57 3.46 -9.97
CA ALA A 7 33.65 2.85 -10.75
C ALA A 7 34.06 3.74 -11.93
N ASN A 8 33.09 4.39 -12.58
CA ASN A 8 33.32 5.35 -13.66
C ASN A 8 33.76 6.74 -13.18
N LYS A 9 34.02 6.92 -11.86
CA LYS A 9 34.39 8.20 -11.22
C LYS A 9 33.45 9.37 -11.53
N SER A 10 32.22 9.08 -11.99
CA SER A 10 31.22 10.10 -12.30
C SER A 10 30.59 10.67 -11.04
N ILE A 11 30.76 9.99 -9.90
CA ILE A 11 30.38 10.45 -8.55
C ILE A 11 31.49 10.13 -7.55
N ILE A 12 31.66 10.99 -6.54
CA ILE A 12 32.59 10.77 -5.42
C ILE A 12 31.79 10.21 -4.25
N ILE A 13 32.11 8.99 -3.81
CA ILE A 13 31.51 8.39 -2.62
C ILE A 13 32.30 8.88 -1.39
N ASN A 14 31.71 9.80 -0.63
CA ASN A 14 32.31 10.34 0.60
C ASN A 14 32.07 9.46 1.84
N LYS A 15 31.41 8.30 1.69
CA LYS A 15 31.06 7.41 2.81
C LYS A 15 31.76 6.06 2.65
N SER A 16 32.65 5.73 3.60
CA SER A 16 33.32 4.43 3.65
C SER A 16 32.29 3.30 3.72
N SER A 17 32.44 2.29 2.87
CA SER A 17 31.53 1.16 2.68
C SER A 17 31.38 0.23 3.90
N LYS A 18 32.02 0.53 5.04
CA LYS A 18 31.99 -0.31 6.25
C LYS A 18 30.76 -0.11 7.13
N PHE A 19 30.00 0.97 6.98
CA PHE A 19 28.85 1.26 7.84
C PHE A 19 27.56 1.45 7.05
N MET A 20 26.74 0.40 6.97
CA MET A 20 25.35 0.54 6.56
C MET A 20 24.60 1.34 7.62
N CYS A 21 24.06 2.50 7.24
CA CYS A 21 23.29 3.33 8.15
C CYS A 21 21.89 2.77 8.30
N GLU A 22 21.53 2.37 9.51
CA GLU A 22 20.22 1.82 9.87
C GLU A 22 19.06 2.73 9.44
N ALA A 23 19.13 4.03 9.74
CA ALA A 23 18.13 5.00 9.34
C ALA A 23 17.93 5.08 7.81
N CYS A 24 19.03 4.99 7.04
CA CYS A 24 18.95 4.95 5.59
C CYS A 24 18.33 3.65 5.07
N GLN A 25 18.55 2.52 5.73
CA GLN A 25 17.94 1.24 5.35
C GLN A 25 16.44 1.24 5.62
N LEU A 26 16.02 1.74 6.79
CA LEU A 26 14.60 1.85 7.14
C LEU A 26 13.87 2.81 6.20
N GLY A 27 14.44 3.99 5.92
CA GLY A 27 13.85 4.97 4.99
C GLY A 27 13.79 4.52 3.53
N LYS A 28 14.61 3.52 3.14
CA LYS A 28 14.59 2.91 1.80
C LYS A 28 13.89 1.56 1.76
N SER A 29 13.41 1.06 2.90
CA SER A 29 12.71 -0.21 2.95
C SER A 29 11.40 -0.09 2.18
N SER A 30 11.19 -0.99 1.22
CA SER A 30 9.92 -1.13 0.52
C SER A 30 9.25 -2.42 0.97
N ARG A 31 7.92 -2.40 1.02
CA ARG A 31 7.15 -3.61 1.28
C ARG A 31 7.34 -4.57 0.11
N LEU A 32 7.70 -5.82 0.41
CA LEU A 32 7.74 -6.87 -0.61
C LEU A 32 6.36 -7.04 -1.25
N PRO A 33 6.28 -7.49 -2.52
CA PRO A 33 5.01 -7.77 -3.17
C PRO A 33 4.14 -8.73 -2.36
N PHE A 34 2.83 -8.51 -2.38
CA PHE A 34 1.88 -9.46 -1.81
C PHE A 34 1.81 -10.73 -2.64
N SER A 35 1.61 -11.86 -1.97
CA SER A 35 1.17 -13.08 -2.63
C SER A 35 -0.19 -12.86 -3.30
N VAL A 36 -0.36 -13.39 -4.51
CA VAL A 36 -1.65 -13.36 -5.20
C VAL A 36 -2.69 -14.13 -4.41
N SER A 37 -3.87 -13.53 -4.21
CA SER A 37 -5.02 -14.20 -3.61
C SER A 37 -5.79 -14.96 -4.69
N ASN A 38 -5.83 -16.29 -4.59
CA ASN A 38 -6.64 -17.16 -5.45
C ASN A 38 -8.05 -17.44 -4.90
N PHE A 39 -8.48 -16.69 -3.88
CA PHE A 39 -9.79 -16.90 -3.28
C PHE A 39 -10.92 -16.50 -4.23
N VAL A 40 -11.88 -17.41 -4.39
CA VAL A 40 -13.15 -17.17 -5.07
C VAL A 40 -14.25 -17.63 -4.11
N ALA A 41 -15.18 -16.73 -3.78
CA ALA A 41 -16.33 -17.08 -2.97
C ALA A 41 -17.22 -18.10 -3.71
N SER A 42 -17.75 -19.06 -2.98
CA SER A 42 -18.62 -20.14 -3.46
C SER A 42 -20.10 -19.91 -3.18
N ARG A 43 -20.41 -19.02 -2.23
CA ARG A 43 -21.79 -18.68 -1.83
C ARG A 43 -21.91 -17.23 -1.37
N PRO A 44 -23.12 -16.64 -1.41
CA PRO A 44 -23.36 -15.30 -0.88
C PRO A 44 -22.89 -15.16 0.57
N LEU A 45 -22.33 -13.99 0.89
CA LEU A 45 -21.86 -13.60 2.23
C LEU A 45 -20.70 -14.42 2.79
N GLU A 46 -20.02 -15.24 1.98
CA GLU A 46 -18.82 -15.97 2.40
C GLU A 46 -17.65 -15.02 2.72
N ARG A 47 -17.55 -13.91 1.97
CA ARG A 47 -16.58 -12.84 2.23
C ARG A 47 -17.20 -11.51 1.83
N VAL A 48 -17.31 -10.60 2.78
CA VAL A 48 -17.76 -9.22 2.54
C VAL A 48 -16.56 -8.30 2.70
N HIS A 49 -16.33 -7.45 1.70
CA HIS A 49 -15.35 -6.38 1.78
C HIS A 49 -16.04 -5.13 2.27
N CYS A 50 -15.53 -4.56 3.37
CA CYS A 50 -16.11 -3.37 3.99
C CYS A 50 -15.13 -2.22 3.91
N ASP A 51 -15.62 -1.03 3.62
CA ASP A 51 -14.84 0.20 3.67
C ASP A 51 -15.63 1.32 4.34
N LEU A 52 -14.92 2.25 4.98
CA LEU A 52 -15.47 3.46 5.57
C LEU A 52 -14.91 4.65 4.82
N TRP A 53 -15.73 5.25 3.97
CA TRP A 53 -15.38 6.47 3.27
C TRP A 53 -15.75 7.70 4.10
N GLY A 54 -14.78 8.59 4.34
CA GLY A 54 -15.01 9.91 4.95
C GLY A 54 -13.84 10.43 5.78
N PRO A 55 -13.96 11.66 6.32
CA PRO A 55 -15.12 12.54 6.26
C PRO A 55 -15.33 13.14 4.86
N ALA A 56 -16.56 13.09 4.37
CA ALA A 56 -16.98 13.66 3.11
C ALA A 56 -16.81 15.20 3.12
N PRO A 57 -16.36 15.79 2.00
CA PRO A 57 -16.20 17.24 1.90
C PRO A 57 -17.55 17.97 1.98
N VAL A 58 -18.63 17.34 1.53
CA VAL A 58 -19.99 17.85 1.57
C VAL A 58 -20.84 16.96 2.48
N VAL A 59 -21.64 17.60 3.32
CA VAL A 59 -22.58 16.90 4.22
C VAL A 59 -23.75 16.38 3.41
N SER A 60 -24.18 15.14 3.66
CA SER A 60 -25.40 14.60 3.04
C SER A 60 -26.63 15.41 3.43
N VAL A 61 -27.73 15.22 2.69
CA VAL A 61 -29.03 15.83 3.02
C VAL A 61 -29.48 15.51 4.46
N GLN A 62 -29.09 14.35 4.99
CA GLN A 62 -29.44 13.90 6.34
C GLN A 62 -28.38 14.23 7.41
N GLY A 63 -27.33 14.99 7.09
CA GLY A 63 -26.32 15.40 8.07
C GLY A 63 -25.11 14.47 8.21
N PHE A 64 -25.07 13.33 7.51
CA PHE A 64 -23.94 12.41 7.54
C PHE A 64 -22.72 12.92 6.76
N ARG A 65 -21.52 12.56 7.24
CA ARG A 65 -20.21 12.79 6.59
C ARG A 65 -19.43 11.51 6.34
N TYR A 66 -19.92 10.37 6.77
CA TYR A 66 -19.26 9.09 6.63
C TYR A 66 -20.22 8.10 6.00
N TYR A 67 -19.68 7.23 5.16
CA TYR A 67 -20.43 6.24 4.41
C TYR A 67 -19.74 4.90 4.54
N VAL A 68 -20.49 3.88 4.95
CA VAL A 68 -20.00 2.52 5.02
C VAL A 68 -20.41 1.80 3.74
N ILE A 69 -19.46 1.12 3.12
CA ILE A 69 -19.65 0.34 1.91
C ILE A 69 -19.46 -1.12 2.29
N PHE A 70 -20.40 -1.99 1.91
CA PHE A 70 -20.32 -3.44 2.09
C PHE A 70 -20.46 -4.10 0.72
N ILE A 71 -19.45 -4.82 0.25
CA ILE A 71 -19.50 -5.51 -1.05
C ILE A 71 -19.36 -7.00 -0.82
N ASP A 72 -20.37 -7.77 -1.22
CA ASP A 72 -20.30 -9.22 -1.21
C ASP A 72 -19.36 -9.73 -2.31
N ASN A 73 -18.38 -10.55 -1.94
CA ASN A 73 -17.37 -11.05 -2.88
C ASN A 73 -17.97 -12.02 -3.93
N TYR A 74 -19.03 -12.74 -3.56
CA TYR A 74 -19.70 -13.70 -4.43
C TYR A 74 -20.60 -13.00 -5.47
N SER A 75 -21.64 -12.32 -5.00
CA SER A 75 -22.68 -11.71 -5.84
C SER A 75 -22.26 -10.37 -6.44
N ARG A 76 -21.21 -9.73 -5.92
CA ARG A 76 -20.81 -8.34 -6.23
C ARG A 76 -21.87 -7.30 -5.88
N PHE A 77 -22.84 -7.67 -5.04
CA PHE A 77 -23.84 -6.75 -4.53
C PHE A 77 -23.24 -5.82 -3.48
N CYS A 78 -23.62 -4.54 -3.55
CA CYS A 78 -23.29 -3.48 -2.60
C CYS A 78 -24.56 -2.90 -2.00
#